data_AF-A0A816HSM5-F1
#
_entry.id   AF-A0A816HSM5-F1
#
_cell.length_a   1.000
_cell.length_b   1.000
_cell.length_c   1.000
_cell.angle_alpha   90.00
_cell.angle_beta   90.00
_cell.angle_gamma   90.00
#
_symmetry.space_group_name_H-M   'P 1'
#
loop_
_entity.id
_entity.type
_entity.pdbx_description
1 polymer ?
#
loop_
_entity_poly.entity_id
_entity_poly.type
_entity_poly.pdbx_seq_one_letter_code
_entity_poly.pdbx_strand_id
1 'polypeptide(L)'
;MYGLRPTTLRITKQGIMGIQSGRESILGVVGPLARHRDDIHLFMKTILDTQPWLTDPSLVPIPWRSIALTSHRLTVAVMWDDLVVHPHPPVTRALRETIQHLKNSAIRIVDWQPIDHLTSWHLISALYYCNGAEEERSLLAAANEQLLPLTDWIFNQPNVKKRTWIDMNELISARETYRNQYARTWNEREASF
;
A
#
# COMPACT_ATOMS: atom_id res chain seq x y z
N MET A 1 -13.17 -0.47 -13.89
CA MET A 1 -13.20 0.07 -12.50
C MET A 1 -11.83 0.62 -12.19
N TYR A 2 -11.76 1.73 -11.47
CA TYR A 2 -10.55 2.41 -11.04
C TYR A 2 -10.54 2.46 -9.52
N GLY A 3 -9.34 2.40 -8.94
CA GLY A 3 -9.16 2.54 -7.50
C GLY A 3 -7.93 3.38 -7.20
N LEU A 4 -8.01 4.16 -6.14
CA LEU A 4 -6.86 4.89 -5.62
C LEU A 4 -6.66 4.52 -4.17
N ARG A 5 -5.47 3.98 -3.86
CA ARG A 5 -4.97 3.88 -2.50
C ARG A 5 -4.11 5.12 -2.21
N PRO A 6 -4.62 6.15 -1.51
CA PRO A 6 -3.84 7.34 -1.23
C PRO A 6 -2.73 7.05 -0.22
N THR A 7 -1.81 8.01 -0.09
CA THR A 7 -0.90 8.05 1.06
C THR A 7 -1.71 7.99 2.36
N THR A 8 -1.20 7.28 3.35
CA THR A 8 -1.78 7.25 4.71
C THR A 8 -1.98 8.67 5.25
N LEU A 9 -2.98 8.85 6.10
CA LEU A 9 -3.28 10.13 6.76
C LEU A 9 -3.69 11.26 5.81
N ARG A 10 -4.15 10.95 4.59
CA ARG A 10 -4.82 11.93 3.70
C ARG A 10 -6.33 11.98 3.89
N ILE A 11 -6.96 10.85 4.15
CA ILE A 11 -8.41 10.73 4.32
C ILE A 11 -8.67 10.25 5.75
N THR A 12 -9.63 10.89 6.42
CA THR A 12 -10.02 10.54 7.78
C THR A 12 -10.46 9.07 7.87
N LYS A 13 -10.10 8.45 8.99
CA LYS A 13 -10.59 7.13 9.40
C LYS A 13 -11.56 7.22 10.59
N GLN A 14 -11.93 8.43 11.00
CA GLN A 14 -12.90 8.61 12.07
C GLN A 14 -14.22 7.92 11.69
N GLY A 15 -14.79 7.19 12.65
CA GLY A 15 -16.01 6.40 12.46
C GLY A 15 -15.82 5.05 11.77
N ILE A 16 -14.61 4.69 11.32
CA ILE A 16 -14.34 3.36 10.78
C ILE A 16 -14.14 2.37 11.91
N MET A 17 -14.87 1.26 11.86
CA MET A 17 -14.69 0.13 12.75
C MET A 17 -13.72 -0.88 12.15
N GLY A 18 -12.82 -1.39 12.98
CA GLY A 18 -11.90 -2.46 12.62
C GLY A 18 -11.54 -3.28 13.85
N ILE A 19 -11.13 -4.52 13.63
CA ILE A 19 -10.74 -5.45 14.69
C ILE A 19 -9.57 -4.89 15.50
N GLN A 20 -8.61 -4.29 14.80
CA GLN A 20 -7.30 -3.93 15.34
C GLN A 20 -7.18 -2.41 15.58
N SER A 21 -7.88 -1.89 16.60
CA SER A 21 -7.79 -0.46 16.94
C SER A 21 -6.45 -0.11 17.60
N GLY A 22 -5.92 1.09 17.31
CA GLY A 22 -4.68 1.60 17.95
C GLY A 22 -3.36 1.10 17.35
N ARG A 23 -3.36 0.31 16.28
CA ARG A 23 -2.12 -0.17 15.64
C ARG A 23 -1.51 0.88 14.71
N GLU A 24 -0.30 1.34 15.06
CA GLU A 24 0.47 2.31 14.26
C GLU A 24 1.60 1.66 13.43
N SER A 25 1.81 0.35 13.59
CA SER A 25 2.85 -0.41 12.90
C SER A 25 2.64 -0.53 11.38
N ILE A 26 1.42 -0.60 10.90
CA ILE A 26 1.09 -0.49 9.47
C ILE A 26 -0.24 0.24 9.37
N LEU A 27 -0.20 1.48 8.90
CA LEU A 27 -1.39 2.31 8.84
C LEU A 27 -2.30 1.89 7.67
N GLY A 28 -3.55 1.56 8.01
CA GLY A 28 -4.63 1.43 7.03
C GLY A 28 -4.97 2.76 6.35
N VAL A 29 -5.61 2.67 5.19
CA VAL A 29 -5.97 3.79 4.32
C VAL A 29 -7.38 3.63 3.79
N VAL A 30 -8.03 4.75 3.51
CA VAL A 30 -9.35 4.82 2.86
C VAL A 30 -9.15 5.49 1.51
N GLY A 31 -9.75 4.93 0.47
CA GLY A 31 -9.65 5.49 -0.88
C GLY A 31 -10.83 5.06 -1.76
N PRO A 32 -11.13 5.84 -2.81
CA PRO A 32 -12.29 5.59 -3.65
C PRO A 32 -12.08 4.44 -4.64
N LEU A 33 -13.18 3.73 -4.93
CA LEU A 33 -13.36 2.85 -6.08
C LEU A 33 -14.45 3.46 -6.97
N ALA A 34 -14.18 3.60 -8.27
CA ALA A 34 -15.11 4.25 -9.20
C ALA A 34 -15.10 3.64 -10.60
N ARG A 35 -16.07 4.01 -11.44
CA ARG A 35 -16.15 3.54 -12.83
C ARG A 35 -15.26 4.36 -13.77
N HIS A 36 -15.02 5.62 -13.44
CA HIS A 36 -14.19 6.53 -14.23
C HIS A 36 -13.06 7.09 -13.37
N ARG A 37 -11.92 7.42 -13.99
CA ARG A 37 -10.80 8.08 -13.30
C ARG A 37 -11.15 9.47 -12.78
N ASP A 38 -12.04 10.19 -13.47
CA ASP A 38 -12.43 11.55 -13.09
C ASP A 38 -13.25 11.55 -11.81
N ASP A 39 -13.98 10.46 -11.54
CA ASP A 39 -14.72 10.26 -10.28
C ASP A 39 -13.76 10.10 -9.07
N ILE A 40 -12.59 9.47 -9.29
CA ILE A 40 -11.53 9.38 -8.27
C ILE A 40 -11.02 10.78 -7.92
N HIS A 41 -10.76 11.60 -8.94
CA HIS A 41 -10.33 12.97 -8.78
C HIS A 41 -11.40 13.81 -8.06
N LEU A 42 -12.66 13.69 -8.48
CA LEU A 42 -13.79 14.36 -7.86
C LEU A 42 -13.88 14.01 -6.36
N PHE A 43 -13.88 12.72 -6.02
CA PHE A 43 -13.93 12.28 -4.62
C PHE A 43 -12.79 12.86 -3.79
N MET A 44 -11.54 12.68 -4.25
CA MET A 44 -10.36 13.13 -3.50
C MET A 44 -10.34 14.65 -3.33
N LYS A 45 -10.67 15.39 -4.39
CA LYS A 45 -10.74 16.85 -4.33
C LYS A 45 -11.84 17.32 -3.38
N THR A 46 -13.05 16.80 -3.53
CA THR A 46 -14.19 17.18 -2.68
C THR A 46 -13.89 16.97 -1.20
N ILE A 47 -13.32 15.83 -0.82
CA ILE A 47 -13.00 15.56 0.59
C ILE A 47 -11.86 16.45 1.09
N LEU A 48 -10.78 16.63 0.32
CA LEU A 48 -9.63 17.42 0.79
C LEU A 48 -9.91 18.92 0.82
N ASP A 49 -10.82 19.41 -0.03
CA ASP A 49 -11.24 20.82 -0.04
C ASP A 49 -12.04 21.21 1.21
N THR A 50 -12.64 20.24 1.93
CA THR A 50 -13.28 20.51 3.24
C THR A 50 -12.26 20.71 4.36
N GLN A 51 -10.96 20.60 4.07
CA GLN A 51 -9.87 20.73 5.05
C GLN A 51 -10.06 19.82 6.28
N PRO A 52 -10.24 18.50 6.10
CA PRO A 52 -10.62 17.58 7.18
C PRO A 52 -9.60 17.53 8.32
N TRP A 53 -8.36 17.96 8.08
CA TRP A 53 -7.32 18.11 9.11
C TRP A 53 -7.64 19.16 10.18
N LEU A 54 -8.60 20.07 9.95
CA LEU A 54 -9.07 21.01 10.97
C LEU A 54 -9.92 20.34 12.05
N THR A 55 -10.52 19.18 11.75
CA THR A 55 -11.37 18.40 12.66
C THR A 55 -10.74 17.08 13.06
N ASP A 56 -9.88 16.52 12.21
CA ASP A 56 -9.12 15.29 12.47
C ASP A 56 -7.61 15.60 12.52
N PRO A 57 -7.04 15.78 13.72
CA PRO A 57 -5.63 16.16 13.88
C PRO A 57 -4.65 15.06 13.48
N SER A 58 -5.12 13.84 13.19
CA SER A 58 -4.25 12.77 12.68
C SER A 58 -3.87 12.94 11.22
N LEU A 59 -4.55 13.83 10.49
CA LEU A 59 -4.35 14.01 9.05
C LEU A 59 -3.22 14.99 8.74
N VAL A 60 -2.53 14.72 7.63
CA VAL A 60 -1.54 15.65 7.08
C VAL A 60 -2.27 16.75 6.30
N PRO A 61 -2.04 18.05 6.59
CA PRO A 61 -2.78 19.16 5.99
C PRO A 61 -2.31 19.48 4.57
N ILE A 62 -2.55 18.56 3.64
CA ILE A 62 -2.16 18.70 2.23
C ILE A 62 -3.42 18.79 1.35
N PRO A 63 -3.69 19.94 0.71
CA PRO A 63 -4.81 20.10 -0.20
C PRO A 63 -4.62 19.26 -1.47
N TRP A 64 -5.73 19.01 -2.17
CA TRP A 64 -5.66 18.40 -3.50
C TRP A 64 -5.01 19.37 -4.50
N ARG A 65 -4.08 18.87 -5.31
CA ARG A 65 -3.34 19.68 -6.28
C ARG A 65 -3.55 19.10 -7.67
N SER A 66 -3.96 19.96 -8.60
CA SER A 66 -3.92 19.62 -10.02
C SER A 66 -2.47 19.71 -10.50
N ILE A 67 -1.99 18.63 -11.12
CA ILE A 67 -0.65 18.58 -11.71
C ILE A 67 -0.81 18.60 -13.22
N ALA A 68 -0.25 19.62 -13.88
CA ALA A 68 -0.09 19.61 -15.32
C ALA A 68 1.17 18.78 -15.65
N LEU A 69 0.98 17.58 -16.19
CA LEU A 69 2.10 16.78 -16.68
C LEU A 69 2.66 17.47 -17.93
N THR A 70 3.87 18.02 -17.83
CA THR A 70 4.58 18.49 -19.03
C THR A 70 5.12 17.26 -19.75
N SER A 71 4.76 17.10 -21.02
CA SER A 71 4.93 15.88 -21.82
C SER A 71 6.38 15.43 -22.06
N HIS A 72 7.38 16.12 -21.53
CA HIS A 72 8.75 16.01 -22.02
C HIS A 72 9.66 15.09 -21.19
N ARG A 73 9.25 14.52 -20.03
CA ARG A 73 10.17 13.75 -19.17
C ARG A 73 9.60 12.61 -18.30
N LEU A 74 8.35 12.17 -18.48
CA LEU A 74 7.84 11.07 -17.64
C LEU A 74 8.63 9.78 -17.86
N THR A 75 9.23 9.25 -16.80
CA THR A 75 9.82 7.91 -16.78
C THR A 75 8.87 6.94 -16.09
N VAL A 76 8.53 5.84 -16.75
CA VAL A 76 7.77 4.72 -16.19
C VAL A 76 8.70 3.53 -15.98
N ALA A 77 8.88 3.15 -14.72
CA ALA A 77 9.64 1.98 -14.34
C ALA A 77 8.73 0.74 -14.32
N VAL A 78 9.18 -0.36 -14.91
CA VAL A 78 8.40 -1.59 -15.07
C VAL A 78 9.06 -2.71 -14.29
N MET A 79 8.36 -3.21 -13.28
CA MET A 79 8.74 -4.43 -12.59
C MET A 79 7.98 -5.61 -13.20
N TRP A 80 8.70 -6.53 -13.81
CA TRP A 80 8.11 -7.70 -14.47
C TRP A 80 7.76 -8.82 -13.51
N ASP A 81 8.54 -8.97 -12.44
CA ASP A 81 8.45 -10.02 -11.46
C ASP A 81 9.01 -9.46 -10.15
N ASP A 82 8.36 -9.68 -9.01
CA ASP A 82 8.82 -9.19 -7.72
C ASP A 82 9.79 -10.17 -7.02
N LEU A 83 10.02 -11.33 -7.63
CA LEU A 83 10.80 -12.49 -7.17
C LEU A 83 10.22 -13.22 -5.95
N VAL A 84 8.96 -12.95 -5.61
CA VAL A 84 8.23 -13.58 -4.50
C VAL A 84 6.96 -14.25 -5.01
N VAL A 85 6.19 -13.56 -5.85
CA VAL A 85 4.96 -14.04 -6.47
C VAL A 85 5.03 -13.80 -7.98
N HIS A 86 5.31 -14.87 -8.71
CA HIS A 86 5.36 -14.80 -10.18
C HIS A 86 4.00 -14.40 -10.77
N PRO A 87 3.96 -13.43 -11.70
CA PRO A 87 2.71 -13.01 -12.32
C PRO A 87 2.15 -14.11 -13.22
N HIS A 88 0.83 -14.29 -13.18
CA HIS A 88 0.15 -15.16 -14.12
C HIS A 88 0.28 -14.64 -15.57
N PRO A 89 0.26 -15.52 -16.58
CA PRO A 89 0.35 -15.14 -17.99
C PRO A 89 -0.54 -13.96 -18.45
N PRO A 90 -1.84 -13.84 -18.05
CA PRO A 90 -2.65 -12.67 -18.39
C PRO A 90 -2.15 -11.35 -17.80
N VAL A 91 -1.55 -11.36 -16.61
CA VAL A 91 -0.96 -10.15 -15.98
C VAL A 91 0.27 -9.71 -16.76
N THR A 92 1.16 -10.66 -17.08
CA THR A 92 2.35 -10.40 -17.90
C THR A 92 1.99 -9.88 -19.29
N ARG A 93 0.94 -10.44 -19.91
CA ARG A 93 0.43 -9.96 -21.20
C ARG A 93 -0.08 -8.52 -21.10
N ALA A 94 -0.89 -8.20 -20.10
CA ALA A 94 -1.42 -6.85 -19.91
C ALA A 94 -0.30 -5.81 -19.68
N LEU A 95 0.76 -6.16 -18.93
CA LEU A 95 1.94 -5.31 -18.79
C LEU A 95 2.62 -5.06 -20.14
N ARG A 96 2.88 -6.10 -20.93
CA ARG A 96 3.50 -5.99 -22.26
C ARG A 96 2.70 -5.12 -23.22
N GLU A 97 1.39 -5.34 -23.31
CA GLU A 97 0.48 -4.55 -24.14
C GLU A 97 0.51 -3.07 -23.73
N THR A 98 0.42 -2.80 -22.43
CA THR A 98 0.49 -1.43 -21.89
C THR A 98 1.79 -0.74 -22.28
N ILE A 99 2.93 -1.41 -22.09
CA ILE A 99 4.25 -0.86 -22.44
C ILE A 99 4.37 -0.62 -23.94
N GLN A 100 3.85 -1.52 -24.77
CA GLN A 100 3.87 -1.36 -26.22
C GLN A 100 3.09 -0.11 -26.67
N HIS A 101 1.96 0.19 -26.02
CA HIS A 101 1.22 1.43 -26.25
C HIS A 101 1.98 2.67 -25.77
N LEU A 102 2.66 2.60 -24.63
CA LEU A 102 3.43 3.73 -24.08
C LEU A 102 4.70 4.03 -24.88
N LYS A 103 5.33 3.03 -25.51
CA LYS A 103 6.51 3.23 -26.39
C LYS A 103 6.25 4.16 -27.57
N ASN A 104 4.99 4.32 -27.99
CA ASN A 104 4.61 5.22 -29.08
C ASN A 104 4.41 6.67 -28.62
N SER A 105 4.72 6.98 -27.36
CA SER A 105 4.62 8.31 -26.75
C SER A 105 5.99 8.82 -26.29
N ALA A 106 6.07 10.07 -25.85
CA ALA A 106 7.31 10.66 -25.31
C ALA A 106 7.71 10.15 -23.90
N ILE A 107 7.18 9.00 -23.47
CA ILE A 107 7.41 8.42 -22.14
C ILE A 107 8.64 7.51 -22.19
N ARG A 108 9.58 7.72 -21.27
CA ARG A 108 10.75 6.84 -21.10
C ARG A 108 10.34 5.59 -20.32
N ILE A 109 10.57 4.40 -20.89
CA ILE A 109 10.33 3.13 -20.19
C ILE A 109 11.67 2.58 -19.70
N VAL A 110 11.73 2.17 -18.43
CA VAL A 110 12.91 1.53 -17.83
C VAL A 110 12.50 0.25 -17.10
N ASP A 111 13.34 -0.79 -17.17
CA ASP A 111 13.12 -2.00 -16.39
C ASP A 111 13.51 -1.75 -14.92
N TRP A 112 12.59 -2.05 -14.01
CA TRP A 112 12.78 -1.92 -12.57
C TRP A 112 13.23 -3.25 -11.97
N GLN A 113 14.42 -3.25 -11.38
CA GLN A 113 14.92 -4.39 -10.62
C GLN A 113 14.28 -4.39 -9.22
N PRO A 114 13.60 -5.49 -8.81
CA PRO A 114 12.99 -5.64 -7.49
C PRO A 114 13.96 -5.37 -6.35
N ILE A 115 13.44 -4.86 -5.22
CA ILE A 115 14.22 -4.63 -3.99
C ILE A 115 13.68 -5.57 -2.93
N ASP A 116 14.45 -6.60 -2.59
CA ASP A 116 14.20 -7.62 -1.54
C ASP A 116 12.76 -7.61 -0.97
N HIS A 117 11.78 -7.96 -1.82
CA HIS A 117 10.38 -7.90 -1.44
C HIS A 117 10.01 -9.04 -0.48
N LEU A 118 10.83 -10.09 -0.40
CA LEU A 118 10.65 -11.14 0.59
C LEU A 118 10.88 -10.61 2.01
N THR A 119 11.89 -9.77 2.21
CA THR A 119 12.07 -9.05 3.49
C THR A 119 10.86 -8.16 3.80
N SER A 120 10.31 -7.44 2.80
CA SER A 120 9.08 -6.67 2.98
C SER A 120 7.90 -7.55 3.42
N TRP A 121 7.71 -8.72 2.80
CA TRP A 121 6.69 -9.70 3.19
C TRP A 121 6.88 -10.18 4.63
N HIS A 122 8.11 -10.48 5.04
CA HIS A 122 8.40 -10.90 6.41
C HIS A 122 8.10 -9.81 7.44
N LEU A 123 8.50 -8.57 7.14
CA LEU A 123 8.22 -7.41 8.00
C LEU A 123 6.72 -7.16 8.11
N ILE A 124 5.99 -7.13 6.98
CA ILE A 124 4.57 -6.79 7.00
C ILE A 124 3.72 -7.89 7.64
N SER A 125 4.02 -9.17 7.37
CA SER A 125 3.32 -10.29 8.00
C SER A 125 3.52 -10.32 9.52
N ALA A 126 4.72 -9.95 10.00
CA ALA A 126 4.97 -9.77 11.43
C ALA A 126 4.18 -8.59 12.02
N LEU A 127 4.26 -7.42 11.38
CA LEU A 127 3.69 -6.18 11.89
C LEU A 127 2.15 -6.12 11.85
N TYR A 128 1.51 -6.89 10.96
CA TYR A 128 0.05 -7.05 10.94
C TYR A 128 -0.50 -7.86 12.11
N TYR A 129 0.30 -8.77 12.67
CA TYR A 129 -0.14 -9.72 13.70
C TYR A 129 0.87 -9.82 14.85
N CYS A 130 1.29 -8.70 15.41
CA CYS A 130 2.12 -8.65 16.63
C CYS A 130 1.43 -9.29 17.86
N ASN A 131 0.12 -9.50 17.78
CA ASN A 131 -0.70 -10.22 18.77
C ASN A 131 -0.82 -11.73 18.46
N GLY A 132 -0.13 -12.24 17.43
CA GLY A 132 -0.24 -13.64 17.02
C GLY A 132 -1.61 -14.05 16.49
N ALA A 133 -2.39 -13.11 15.95
CA ALA A 133 -3.76 -13.30 15.46
C ALA A 133 -4.79 -13.72 16.54
N GLU A 134 -4.47 -13.56 17.83
CA GLU A 134 -5.33 -14.03 18.93
C GLU A 134 -6.65 -13.26 19.03
N GLU A 135 -6.60 -11.93 18.87
CA GLU A 135 -7.78 -11.05 18.94
C GLU A 135 -8.77 -11.39 17.82
N GLU A 136 -8.25 -11.59 16.61
CA GLU A 136 -8.98 -11.92 15.40
C GLU A 136 -9.64 -13.30 15.52
N ARG A 137 -8.88 -14.30 15.99
CA ARG A 137 -9.42 -15.65 16.24
C ARG A 137 -10.51 -15.64 17.32
N SER A 138 -10.30 -14.86 18.39
CA SER A 138 -11.28 -14.74 19.48
C SER A 138 -12.59 -14.10 19.01
N LEU A 139 -12.51 -13.07 18.17
CA LEU A 139 -13.69 -12.42 17.60
C LEU A 139 -14.47 -13.33 16.66
N LEU A 140 -13.78 -14.06 15.77
CA LEU A 140 -14.42 -15.03 14.88
C LEU A 140 -15.12 -16.14 15.68
N ALA A 141 -14.45 -16.66 16.72
CA ALA A 141 -15.06 -17.66 17.61
C ALA A 141 -16.29 -17.11 18.34
N ALA A 142 -16.24 -15.88 18.85
CA ALA A 142 -17.37 -15.22 19.51
C ALA A 142 -18.56 -14.97 18.57
N ALA A 143 -18.28 -14.72 17.29
CA ALA A 143 -19.29 -14.58 16.24
C ALA A 143 -19.78 -15.94 15.68
N ASN A 144 -19.23 -17.06 16.15
CA ASN A 144 -19.47 -18.40 15.61
C ASN A 144 -19.16 -18.51 14.10
N GLU A 145 -18.15 -17.77 13.64
CA GLU A 145 -17.67 -17.78 12.26
C GLU A 145 -16.50 -18.76 12.09
N GLN A 146 -16.52 -19.52 11.00
CA GLN A 146 -15.44 -20.44 10.66
C GLN A 146 -14.30 -19.71 9.96
N LEU A 147 -13.07 -20.09 10.30
CA LEU A 147 -11.90 -19.67 9.54
C LEU A 147 -11.96 -20.25 8.12
N LEU A 148 -12.02 -19.36 7.13
CA LEU A 148 -11.89 -19.74 5.74
C LEU A 148 -10.41 -20.01 5.39
N PRO A 149 -10.11 -20.82 4.36
CA PRO A 149 -8.74 -21.26 4.07
C PRO A 149 -7.71 -20.14 3.93
N LEU A 150 -8.07 -19.02 3.30
CA LEU A 150 -7.15 -17.88 3.13
C LEU A 150 -6.86 -17.14 4.45
N THR A 151 -7.87 -17.03 5.32
CA THR A 151 -7.73 -16.44 6.65
C THR A 151 -6.89 -17.33 7.55
N ASP A 152 -7.13 -18.64 7.51
CA ASP A 152 -6.31 -19.60 8.25
C ASP A 152 -4.85 -19.57 7.75
N TRP A 153 -4.64 -19.57 6.43
CA TRP A 153 -3.31 -19.47 5.84
C TRP A 153 -2.55 -18.21 6.30
N ILE A 154 -3.20 -17.04 6.31
CA ILE A 154 -2.52 -15.80 6.74
C ILE A 154 -2.23 -15.80 8.25
N PHE A 155 -3.13 -16.32 9.08
CA PHE A 155 -2.92 -16.38 10.54
C PHE A 155 -1.87 -17.41 10.96
N ASN A 156 -1.51 -18.35 10.07
CA ASN A 156 -0.50 -19.37 10.32
C ASN A 156 0.84 -19.08 9.61
N GLN A 157 1.05 -17.87 9.07
CA GLN A 157 2.35 -17.49 8.51
C GLN A 157 3.46 -17.53 9.60
N PRO A 158 4.70 -17.90 9.25
CA PRO A 158 5.79 -18.08 10.24
C PRO A 158 6.09 -16.87 11.13
N ASN A 159 5.74 -15.67 10.67
CA ASN A 159 6.02 -14.40 11.37
C ASN A 159 4.87 -13.90 12.24
N VAL A 160 3.70 -14.55 12.17
CA VAL A 160 2.51 -14.25 12.98
C VAL A 160 2.72 -14.82 14.38
N LYS A 161 3.11 -13.95 15.32
CA LYS A 161 3.51 -14.33 16.68
C LYS A 161 3.12 -13.23 17.65
N LYS A 162 2.83 -13.62 18.89
CA LYS A 162 2.76 -12.66 20.01
C LYS A 162 4.14 -12.07 20.23
N ARG A 163 4.21 -10.75 20.30
CA ARG A 163 5.46 -9.98 20.41
C ARG A 163 5.36 -9.01 21.57
N THR A 164 6.50 -8.79 22.22
CA THR A 164 6.62 -7.72 23.21
C THR A 164 6.69 -6.36 22.52
N TRP A 165 6.58 -5.29 23.30
CA TRP A 165 6.76 -3.94 22.76
C TRP A 165 8.19 -3.74 22.19
N ILE A 166 9.20 -4.38 22.78
CA ILE A 166 10.59 -4.31 22.33
C ILE A 166 10.72 -4.94 20.94
N ASP A 167 10.24 -6.17 20.78
CA ASP A 167 10.25 -6.88 19.50
C ASP A 167 9.50 -6.09 18.41
N MET A 168 8.37 -5.47 18.78
CA MET A 168 7.59 -4.65 17.87
C MET A 168 8.36 -3.41 17.42
N ASN A 169 9.07 -2.74 18.34
CA ASN A 169 9.86 -1.57 18.03
C ASN A 169 11.06 -1.86 17.12
N GLU A 170 11.69 -3.01 17.30
CA GLU A 170 12.74 -3.48 16.41
C GLU A 170 12.20 -3.70 14.99
N LEU A 171 11.03 -4.34 14.87
CA LEU A 171 10.37 -4.53 13.57
C LEU A 171 9.94 -3.20 12.92
N ILE A 172 9.47 -2.24 13.70
CA ILE A 172 9.13 -0.89 13.21
C ILE A 172 10.40 -0.18 12.70
N SER A 173 11.50 -0.29 13.43
CA SER A 173 12.79 0.28 13.01
C SER A 173 13.33 -0.39 11.74
N ALA A 174 13.18 -1.71 11.63
CA ALA A 174 13.54 -2.45 10.42
C ALA A 174 12.66 -2.07 9.21
N ARG A 175 11.35 -1.86 9.43
CA ARG A 175 10.42 -1.33 8.42
C ARG A 175 10.85 0.04 7.92
N GLU A 176 11.24 0.95 8.81
CA GLU A 176 11.71 2.29 8.39
C GLU A 176 13.03 2.21 7.62
N THR A 177 13.96 1.35 8.05
CA THR A 177 15.20 1.08 7.30
C THR A 177 14.89 0.61 5.88
N TYR A 178 13.99 -0.36 5.71
CA TYR A 178 13.58 -0.87 4.41
C TYR A 178 12.92 0.21 3.54
N ARG A 179 12.01 1.02 4.10
CA ARG A 179 11.36 2.13 3.38
C ARG A 179 12.36 3.17 2.92
N ASN A 180 13.33 3.52 3.75
CA ASN A 180 14.39 4.48 3.42
C ASN A 180 15.30 3.95 2.33
N GLN A 181 15.68 2.67 2.38
CA GLN A 181 16.42 2.01 1.30
C GLN A 181 15.64 2.07 -0.01
N TYR A 182 14.36 1.71 0.01
CA TYR A 182 13.51 1.73 -1.18
C TYR A 182 13.44 3.12 -1.81
N ALA A 183 13.17 4.16 -0.99
CA ALA A 183 13.10 5.55 -1.43
C ALA A 183 14.45 6.04 -1.99
N ARG A 184 15.56 5.67 -1.35
CA ARG A 184 16.91 5.98 -1.82
C ARG A 184 17.16 5.36 -3.19
N THR A 185 16.91 4.06 -3.34
CA THR A 185 17.09 3.35 -4.61
C THR A 185 16.19 3.89 -5.72
N TRP A 186 14.96 4.30 -5.40
CA TRP A 186 14.06 4.97 -6.34
C TRP A 186 14.66 6.27 -6.89
N ASN A 187 15.21 7.11 -6.01
CA ASN A 187 15.82 8.38 -6.39
C ASN A 187 17.14 8.18 -7.15
N GLU A 188 17.97 7.21 -6.76
CA GLU A 188 19.25 6.92 -7.41
C GLU A 188 19.09 6.37 -8.84
N ARG A 189 18.02 5.60 -9.10
CA ARG A 189 17.76 4.98 -10.41
C ARG A 189 17.00 5.89 -11.39
N GLU A 190 16.78 7.16 -11.02
CA GLU A 190 16.03 8.17 -11.77
C GLU A 190 14.74 7.63 -12.43
N ALA A 191 13.78 7.20 -11.61
CA ALA A 191 12.37 7.31 -11.98
C ALA A 191 11.83 8.72 -11.63
N SER A 192 12.66 9.75 -11.84
CA SER A 192 12.41 11.14 -11.45
C SER A 192 11.54 11.86 -12.48
N PHE A 193 10.59 12.64 -11.97
CA PHE A 193 9.46 13.31 -12.64
C PHE A 193 9.79 14.17 -13.87
#